data_AF-A0A932XC87-F1
#
_entry.id   AF-A0A932XC87-F1
#
_cell.length_a   1.000
_cell.length_b   1.000
_cell.length_c   1.000
_cell.angle_alpha   90.00
_cell.angle_beta   90.00
_cell.angle_gamma   90.00
#
_symmetry.space_group_name_H-M   'P 1'
#
loop_
_entity.id
_entity.type
_entity.pdbx_description
1 polymer ?
#
loop_
_entity_poly.entity_id
_entity_poly.type
_entity_poly.pdbx_seq_one_letter_code
_entity_poly.pdbx_strand_id
1 'polypeptide(L)'
;MAPAATGPNIAWFRPTADTKFHIDYTWWEESGRDFRLYLRDQLCAECRDRFSDHRNTESVDWVDPETGEVHRTDALWECLRTRCANDPDFINEHLPIGAACFRVFLANDNTPLTPNELNRLLPWKPARTILATLGGRQVYLGIRPVRG
;
A
#
# COMPACT_ATOMS: atom_id res chain seq x y z
N MET A 1 -0.26 36.92 -38.64
CA MET A 1 0.23 36.81 -37.26
C MET A 1 -0.72 35.87 -36.53
N ALA A 2 -0.35 34.58 -36.41
CA ALA A 2 -1.20 33.58 -35.75
C ALA A 2 -1.03 33.70 -34.22
N PRO A 3 -2.09 33.49 -33.41
CA PRO A 3 -1.95 33.52 -31.97
C PRO A 3 -1.18 32.28 -31.49
N ALA A 4 -0.26 32.49 -30.56
CA ALA A 4 0.40 31.40 -29.85
C ALA A 4 -0.64 30.61 -29.05
N ALA A 5 -0.71 29.30 -29.30
CA ALA A 5 -1.51 28.40 -28.49
C ALA A 5 -0.86 28.28 -27.11
N THR A 6 -1.50 28.87 -26.10
CA THR A 6 -1.15 28.63 -24.68
C THR A 6 -1.53 27.18 -24.37
N GLY A 7 -0.52 26.31 -24.26
CA GLY A 7 -0.73 24.93 -23.79
C GLY A 7 -1.39 24.92 -22.40
N PRO A 8 -2.14 23.86 -22.06
CA PRO A 8 -2.85 23.80 -20.79
C PRO A 8 -1.88 23.96 -19.62
N ASN A 9 -2.21 24.87 -18.71
CA ASN A 9 -1.48 25.11 -17.49
C ASN A 9 -1.68 23.90 -16.58
N ILE A 10 -0.75 22.93 -16.62
CA ILE A 10 -0.83 21.72 -15.80
C ILE A 10 -0.60 22.16 -14.35
N ALA A 11 -1.69 22.36 -13.60
CA ALA A 11 -1.63 22.69 -12.19
C ALA A 11 -0.84 21.57 -11.48
N TRP A 12 0.36 21.90 -11.01
CA TRP A 12 1.18 20.98 -10.23
C TRP A 12 0.48 20.74 -8.89
N PHE A 13 -0.14 19.58 -8.71
CA PHE A 13 -0.66 19.15 -7.42
C PHE A 13 0.51 18.93 -6.46
N ARG A 14 0.63 19.80 -5.45
CA ARG A 14 1.67 19.71 -4.41
C ARG A 14 1.06 19.13 -3.14
N PRO A 15 1.38 17.88 -2.76
CA PRO A 15 0.88 17.29 -1.54
C PRO A 15 1.27 18.10 -0.29
N THR A 16 0.38 18.12 0.69
CA THR A 16 0.55 18.73 2.01
C THR A 16 0.51 17.67 3.11
N ALA A 17 0.74 18.07 4.36
CA ALA A 17 0.65 17.17 5.51
C ALA A 17 -0.75 16.59 5.74
N ASP A 18 -1.78 17.17 5.10
CA ASP A 18 -3.18 16.76 5.15
C ASP A 18 -3.66 16.09 3.85
N THR A 19 -2.75 15.92 2.88
CA THR A 19 -3.05 15.13 1.67
C THR A 19 -3.06 13.66 2.04
N LYS A 20 -4.16 12.97 1.72
CA LYS A 20 -4.25 11.51 1.92
C LYS A 20 -3.45 10.77 0.86
N PHE A 21 -2.83 9.67 1.26
CA PHE A 21 -2.10 8.75 0.40
C PHE A 21 -2.71 7.35 0.50
N HIS A 22 -2.50 6.54 -0.52
CA HIS A 22 -2.93 5.15 -0.63
C HIS A 22 -2.01 4.39 -1.58
N ILE A 23 -2.06 3.06 -1.55
CA ILE A 23 -1.52 2.21 -2.61
C ILE A 23 -2.41 2.37 -3.84
N ASP A 24 -1.84 2.90 -4.92
CA ASP A 24 -2.49 3.01 -6.23
C ASP A 24 -2.20 1.74 -7.04
N TYR A 25 -3.23 0.90 -7.24
CA TYR A 25 -3.11 -0.34 -7.98
C TYR A 25 -2.90 -0.12 -9.48
N THR A 26 -3.43 0.96 -10.06
CA THR A 26 -3.18 1.33 -11.45
C THR A 26 -1.69 1.60 -11.68
N TRP A 27 -0.99 2.20 -10.71
CA TRP A 27 0.45 2.37 -10.80
C TRP A 27 1.19 1.03 -10.87
N TRP A 28 0.74 0.01 -10.13
CA TRP A 28 1.33 -1.32 -10.19
C TRP A 28 1.15 -1.96 -11.56
N GLU A 29 -0.05 -1.90 -12.12
CA GLU A 29 -0.37 -2.35 -13.48
C GLU A 29 0.50 -1.64 -14.54
N GLU A 30 0.54 -0.30 -14.49
CA GLU A 30 1.32 0.52 -15.42
C GLU A 30 2.83 0.30 -15.29
N SER A 31 3.31 -0.04 -14.08
CA SER A 31 4.72 -0.32 -13.84
C SER A 31 5.19 -1.69 -14.33
N GLY A 32 4.27 -2.57 -14.73
CA GLY A 32 4.54 -3.96 -15.10
C GLY A 32 5.04 -4.81 -13.93
N ARG A 33 4.81 -4.37 -12.68
CA ARG A 33 5.21 -5.09 -11.46
C ARG A 33 4.04 -5.90 -10.92
N ASP A 34 4.31 -7.13 -10.51
CA ASP A 34 3.30 -7.99 -9.92
C ASP A 34 3.04 -7.62 -8.45
N PHE A 35 1.92 -6.94 -8.20
CA PHE A 35 1.54 -6.56 -6.84
C PHE A 35 1.39 -7.77 -5.89
N ARG A 36 0.89 -8.91 -6.38
CA ARG A 36 0.69 -10.13 -5.55
C ARG A 36 2.02 -10.72 -5.12
N LEU A 37 3.02 -10.70 -5.99
CA LEU A 37 4.39 -11.09 -5.61
C LEU A 37 4.90 -10.24 -4.45
N TYR A 38 4.72 -8.93 -4.52
CA TYR A 38 5.13 -8.01 -3.45
C TYR A 38 4.33 -8.18 -2.16
N LEU A 39 3.03 -8.47 -2.26
CA LEU A 39 2.17 -8.80 -1.13
C LEU A 39 2.65 -10.07 -0.42
N ARG A 40 2.93 -11.13 -1.20
CA ARG A 40 3.48 -12.39 -0.68
C ARG A 40 4.81 -12.17 0.03
N ASP A 41 5.65 -11.28 -0.49
CA ASP A 41 6.95 -10.97 0.13
C ASP A 41 6.83 -10.21 1.46
N GLN A 42 5.66 -9.65 1.79
CA GLN A 42 5.39 -9.09 3.11
C GLN A 42 5.00 -10.14 4.15
N LEU A 43 4.63 -11.35 3.73
CA LEU A 43 4.28 -12.42 4.66
C LEU A 43 5.50 -12.91 5.45
N CYS A 44 5.28 -13.32 6.69
CA CYS A 44 6.28 -14.07 7.45
C CYS A 44 6.57 -15.42 6.77
N ALA A 45 7.69 -16.06 7.13
CA ALA A 45 8.15 -17.30 6.49
C ALA A 45 7.06 -18.38 6.49
N GLU A 46 6.43 -18.63 7.64
CA GLU A 46 5.38 -19.64 7.75
C GLU A 46 4.15 -19.33 6.88
N CYS A 47 3.71 -18.06 6.79
CA CYS A 47 2.61 -17.71 5.91
C CYS A 47 3.01 -17.86 4.44
N ARG A 48 4.24 -17.47 4.08
CA ARG A 48 4.76 -17.57 2.72
C ARG A 48 4.81 -19.02 2.24
N ASP A 49 5.18 -19.96 3.10
CA ASP A 49 5.21 -21.38 2.79
C ASP A 49 3.82 -21.96 2.46
N ARG A 50 2.75 -21.36 2.98
CA ARG A 50 1.36 -21.72 2.63
C ARG A 50 0.98 -21.30 1.20
N PHE A 51 1.75 -20.39 0.58
CA PHE A 51 1.49 -19.83 -0.74
C PHE A 51 2.69 -20.05 -1.68
N SER A 52 2.89 -21.30 -2.09
CA SER A 52 4.04 -21.74 -2.90
C SER A 52 4.16 -21.05 -4.26
N ASP A 53 3.04 -20.67 -4.90
CA ASP A 53 3.03 -19.83 -6.12
C ASP A 53 2.17 -18.57 -5.89
N HIS A 54 2.72 -17.41 -6.23
CA HIS A 54 2.04 -16.11 -6.14
C HIS A 54 0.95 -15.95 -7.22
N ARG A 55 1.04 -16.73 -8.31
CA ARG A 55 0.13 -16.68 -9.47
C ARG A 55 -1.05 -17.63 -9.35
N ASN A 56 -0.93 -18.72 -8.60
CA ASN A 56 -1.97 -19.74 -8.41
C ASN A 56 -2.85 -19.48 -7.17
N THR A 57 -2.95 -18.21 -6.74
CA THR A 57 -3.78 -17.80 -5.60
C THR A 57 -5.06 -17.09 -6.06
N GLU A 58 -5.44 -17.20 -7.33
CA GLU A 58 -6.70 -16.68 -7.85
C GLU A 58 -7.88 -17.37 -7.15
N SER A 59 -8.67 -16.57 -6.44
CA SER A 59 -9.92 -16.94 -5.74
C SER A 59 -9.89 -18.35 -5.11
N VAL A 60 -9.23 -18.49 -3.96
CA VAL A 60 -9.43 -19.67 -3.14
C VAL A 60 -10.79 -19.52 -2.47
N ASP A 61 -11.70 -20.45 -2.76
CA ASP A 61 -12.96 -20.61 -2.05
C ASP A 61 -12.64 -20.93 -0.58
N TRP A 62 -12.58 -19.90 0.27
CA TRP A 62 -12.35 -20.06 1.69
C TRP A 62 -13.69 -20.39 2.36
N VAL A 63 -13.79 -21.59 2.95
CA VAL A 63 -14.96 -22.03 3.69
C VAL A 63 -14.79 -21.62 5.15
N ASP A 64 -15.68 -20.78 5.65
CA ASP A 64 -15.76 -20.43 7.05
C ASP A 64 -15.96 -21.69 7.91
N PRO A 65 -15.07 -22.01 8.87
CA PRO A 65 -15.15 -23.23 9.67
C PRO A 65 -16.30 -23.23 10.70
N GLU A 66 -16.88 -22.07 11.01
CA GLU A 66 -18.03 -21.93 11.91
C GLU A 66 -19.36 -21.90 11.12
N THR A 67 -19.39 -21.25 9.95
CA THR A 67 -20.65 -21.01 9.20
C THR A 67 -20.80 -21.85 7.93
N GLY A 68 -19.71 -22.36 7.35
CA GLY A 68 -19.70 -23.09 6.09
C GLY A 68 -19.86 -22.21 4.84
N GLU A 69 -19.83 -20.87 4.98
CA GLU A 69 -19.95 -19.94 3.87
C GLU A 69 -18.65 -19.88 3.04
N VAL A 70 -18.78 -19.89 1.71
CA VAL A 70 -17.66 -19.78 0.77
C VAL A 70 -17.44 -18.31 0.42
N HIS A 71 -16.33 -17.74 0.87
CA HIS A 71 -15.94 -16.38 0.55
C HIS A 71 -14.87 -16.33 -0.54
N ARG A 72 -15.10 -15.48 -1.54
CA ARG A 72 -14.12 -15.19 -2.60
C ARG A 72 -13.15 -14.12 -2.10
N THR A 73 -12.30 -14.49 -1.15
CA THR A 73 -11.36 -13.56 -0.49
C THR A 73 -9.95 -13.74 -1.06
N ASP A 74 -9.19 -12.65 -1.16
CA ASP A 74 -7.76 -12.74 -1.42
C ASP A 74 -7.05 -13.36 -0.21
N ALA A 75 -6.82 -14.68 -0.26
CA ALA A 75 -6.24 -15.44 0.83
C ALA A 75 -4.86 -14.92 1.27
N LEU A 76 -4.08 -14.31 0.36
CA LEU A 76 -2.81 -13.66 0.73
C LEU A 76 -3.06 -12.45 1.62
N TRP A 77 -4.01 -11.61 1.25
CA TRP A 77 -4.34 -10.38 1.99
C TRP A 77 -4.94 -10.72 3.35
N GLU A 78 -5.89 -11.66 3.40
CA GLU A 78 -6.51 -12.10 4.65
C GLU A 78 -5.46 -12.70 5.60
N CYS A 79 -4.58 -13.56 5.09
CA CYS A 79 -3.49 -14.14 5.87
C CYS A 79 -2.50 -13.08 6.36
N LEU A 80 -2.21 -12.06 5.54
CA LEU A 80 -1.39 -10.94 5.97
C LEU A 80 -2.06 -10.20 7.12
N ARG A 81 -3.32 -9.79 6.99
CA ARG A 81 -4.00 -8.95 8.00
C ARG A 81 -4.26 -9.69 9.31
N THR A 82 -4.76 -10.92 9.24
CA THR A 82 -5.15 -11.69 10.42
C THR A 82 -3.96 -12.22 11.22
N ARG A 83 -2.80 -12.37 10.56
CA ARG A 83 -1.62 -12.96 11.19
C ARG A 83 -0.39 -12.07 11.13
N CYS A 84 0.10 -11.77 9.93
CA CYS A 84 1.39 -11.07 9.77
C CYS A 84 1.33 -9.64 10.31
N ALA A 85 0.24 -8.92 10.08
CA ALA A 85 0.08 -7.53 10.51
C ALA A 85 -0.05 -7.37 12.04
N ASN A 86 -0.38 -8.45 12.75
CA ASN A 86 -0.45 -8.48 14.21
C ASN A 86 0.90 -8.78 14.87
N ASP A 87 1.92 -9.15 14.09
CA ASP A 87 3.28 -9.33 14.58
C ASP A 87 3.90 -7.95 14.92
N PRO A 88 4.40 -7.73 16.15
CA PRO A 88 5.01 -6.45 16.52
C PRO A 88 6.23 -6.08 15.65
N ASP A 89 6.89 -7.06 15.03
CA ASP A 89 8.02 -6.82 14.13
C ASP A 89 7.57 -6.49 12.70
N PHE A 90 6.28 -6.62 12.36
CA PHE A 90 5.77 -6.31 11.02
C PHE A 90 5.88 -4.83 10.68
N ILE A 91 5.60 -3.93 11.61
CA ILE A 91 5.79 -2.48 11.47
C ILE A 91 6.69 -2.00 12.60
N ASN A 92 7.96 -1.72 12.28
CA ASN A 92 8.97 -1.34 13.26
C ASN A 92 9.81 -0.13 12.81
N GLU A 93 10.65 0.37 13.72
CA GLU A 93 11.44 1.58 13.54
C GLU A 93 12.56 1.51 12.50
N HIS A 94 13.06 0.30 12.26
CA HIS A 94 14.15 0.02 11.32
C HIS A 94 13.69 0.01 9.86
N LEU A 95 12.38 -0.04 9.61
CA LEU A 95 11.84 0.00 8.26
C LEU A 95 12.14 1.33 7.55
N PRO A 96 12.52 1.30 6.26
CA PRO A 96 12.48 2.49 5.40
C PRO A 96 11.08 3.10 5.38
N ILE A 97 10.98 4.43 5.27
CA ILE A 97 9.69 5.14 5.36
C ILE A 97 8.67 4.63 4.35
N GLY A 98 9.07 4.45 3.09
CA GLY A 98 8.18 3.92 2.05
C GLY A 98 7.65 2.52 2.39
N ALA A 99 8.50 1.64 2.93
CA ALA A 99 8.10 0.28 3.32
C ALA A 99 7.19 0.28 4.56
N ALA A 100 7.48 1.12 5.55
CA ALA A 100 6.63 1.28 6.74
C ALA A 100 5.24 1.79 6.35
N CYS A 101 5.16 2.84 5.53
CA CYS A 101 3.88 3.37 5.04
C CYS A 101 3.13 2.32 4.20
N PHE A 102 3.82 1.58 3.34
CA PHE A 102 3.20 0.49 2.56
C PHE A 102 2.56 -0.56 3.46
N ARG A 103 3.27 -1.03 4.49
CA ARG A 103 2.75 -2.02 5.44
C ARG A 103 1.59 -1.51 6.27
N VAL A 104 1.59 -0.22 6.64
CA VAL A 104 0.42 0.42 7.26
C VAL A 104 -0.78 0.36 6.32
N PHE A 105 -0.60 0.65 5.04
CA PHE A 105 -1.68 0.55 4.05
C PHE A 105 -2.16 -0.89 3.82
N LEU A 106 -1.27 -1.88 3.84
CA LEU A 106 -1.71 -3.28 3.78
C LEU A 106 -2.53 -3.67 5.02
N ALA A 107 -2.10 -3.25 6.22
CA ALA A 107 -2.76 -3.58 7.47
C ALA A 107 -4.12 -2.89 7.65
N ASN A 108 -4.30 -1.70 7.09
CA ASN A 108 -5.51 -0.89 7.25
C ASN A 108 -6.50 -0.98 6.06
N ASP A 109 -6.39 -2.03 5.25
CA ASP A 109 -7.22 -2.25 4.07
C ASP A 109 -7.11 -1.13 3.02
N ASN A 110 -5.91 -0.59 2.88
CA ASN A 110 -5.56 0.52 2.02
C ASN A 110 -6.41 1.78 2.26
N THR A 111 -6.95 1.93 3.48
CA THR A 111 -7.70 3.13 3.88
C THR A 111 -6.78 4.34 3.78
N PRO A 112 -7.12 5.39 2.99
CA PRO A 112 -6.18 6.48 2.78
C PRO A 112 -5.89 7.30 4.03
N LEU A 113 -4.61 7.60 4.25
CA LEU A 113 -4.11 8.33 5.43
C LEU A 113 -3.22 9.50 5.02
N THR A 114 -3.30 10.58 5.79
CA THR A 114 -2.42 11.74 5.72
C THR A 114 -1.05 11.47 6.36
N PRO A 115 0.01 12.23 6.01
CA PRO A 115 1.28 12.18 6.73
C PRO A 115 1.16 12.37 8.25
N ASN A 116 0.23 13.20 8.70
CA ASN A 116 -0.07 13.40 10.12
C ASN A 116 -0.67 12.13 10.76
N GLU A 117 -1.60 11.47 10.07
CA GLU A 117 -2.18 10.18 10.50
C GLU A 117 -1.13 9.06 10.51
N LEU A 118 -0.32 8.96 9.45
CA LEU A 118 0.76 7.99 9.37
C LEU A 118 1.78 8.17 10.50
N ASN A 119 2.11 9.41 10.88
CA ASN A 119 3.00 9.66 12.01
C ASN A 119 2.41 9.19 13.35
N ARG A 120 1.08 9.25 13.54
CA ARG A 120 0.46 8.70 14.75
C ARG A 120 0.62 7.18 14.84
N LEU A 121 0.62 6.49 13.70
CA LEU A 121 0.86 5.04 13.61
C LEU A 121 2.36 4.68 13.57
N LEU A 122 3.20 5.61 13.14
CA LEU A 122 4.65 5.49 12.99
C LEU A 122 5.35 6.61 13.78
N PRO A 123 5.30 6.61 15.12
CA PRO A 123 5.76 7.75 15.93
C PRO A 123 7.25 8.07 15.75
N TRP A 124 8.06 7.11 15.33
CA TRP A 124 9.48 7.27 15.00
C TRP A 124 9.74 7.87 13.60
N LYS A 125 8.72 8.05 12.76
CA LYS A 125 8.82 8.71 11.44
C LYS A 125 8.05 10.04 11.45
N PRO A 126 8.72 11.20 11.52
CA PRO A 126 8.04 12.50 11.54
C PRO A 126 7.17 12.73 10.31
N ALA A 127 5.99 13.34 10.48
CA ALA A 127 5.05 13.65 9.39
C ALA A 127 5.70 14.42 8.23
N ARG A 128 6.60 15.38 8.54
CA ARG A 128 7.38 16.12 7.53
C ARG A 128 8.23 15.21 6.65
N THR A 129 8.83 14.17 7.23
CA THR A 129 9.72 13.24 6.53
C THR A 129 8.90 12.24 5.72
N ILE A 130 7.75 11.81 6.25
CA ILE A 130 6.75 11.03 5.52
C ILE A 130 6.28 11.81 4.28
N LEU A 131 5.87 13.07 4.44
CA LEU A 131 5.46 13.94 3.35
C LEU A 131 6.57 14.14 2.32
N ALA A 132 7.81 14.41 2.75
CA ALA A 132 8.93 14.58 1.83
C ALA A 132 9.22 13.30 1.01
N THR A 133 9.01 12.13 1.61
CA THR A 133 9.22 10.83 0.95
C THR A 133 8.09 10.52 -0.03
N LEU A 134 6.83 10.59 0.43
CA LEU A 134 5.66 10.18 -0.37
C LEU A 134 5.22 11.25 -1.38
N GLY A 135 5.44 12.53 -1.06
CA GLY A 135 5.14 13.67 -1.95
C GLY A 135 6.29 14.03 -2.91
N GLY A 136 7.39 13.25 -2.89
CA GLY A 136 8.53 13.44 -3.78
C GLY A 136 8.25 13.00 -5.22
N ARG A 137 9.26 13.10 -6.09
CA ARG A 137 9.16 12.69 -7.50
C ARG A 137 9.10 11.17 -7.69
N GLN A 138 9.67 10.42 -6.76
CA GLN A 138 9.72 8.97 -6.79
C GLN A 138 8.47 8.38 -6.15
N VAL A 139 7.79 7.46 -6.85
CA VAL A 139 6.70 6.67 -6.29
C VAL A 139 7.29 5.44 -5.59
N TYR A 140 6.98 5.28 -4.31
CA TYR A 140 7.44 4.15 -3.49
C TYR A 140 6.31 3.13 -3.36
N LEU A 141 6.50 1.92 -3.90
CA LEU A 141 5.54 0.80 -3.76
C LEU A 141 4.10 1.18 -4.13
N GLY A 142 3.93 1.99 -5.18
CA GLY A 142 2.63 2.48 -5.62
C GLY A 142 1.95 3.49 -4.70
N ILE A 143 2.59 3.96 -3.63
CA ILE A 143 1.98 4.93 -2.72
C ILE A 143 1.88 6.29 -3.43
N ARG A 144 0.65 6.76 -3.64
CA ARG A 144 0.35 8.02 -4.32
C ARG A 144 -0.70 8.83 -3.57
N PRO A 145 -0.68 10.16 -3.72
CA PRO A 145 -1.73 10.98 -3.15
C PRO A 145 -3.08 10.61 -3.78
N VAL A 146 -4.12 10.55 -2.95
CA VAL A 146 -5.50 10.48 -3.43
C VAL A 146 -5.75 11.77 -4.22
N ARG A 147 -5.93 11.64 -5.53
CA ARG A 147 -6.36 12.78 -6.35
C ARG A 147 -7.83 13.02 -6.03
N GLY A 148 -8.13 14.21 -5.52
CA GLY A 148 -9.49 14.73 -5.48
C GLY A 148 -9.99 15.09 -6.87
#